data_AF-A0A6I9PHK9-F1
#
_entry.id   AF-A0A6I9PHK9-F1
#
_cell.length_a   1.000
_cell.length_b   1.000
_cell.length_c   1.000
_cell.angle_alpha   90.00
_cell.angle_beta   90.00
_cell.angle_gamma   90.00
#
_symmetry.space_group_name_H-M   'P 1'
#
loop_
_entity.id
_entity.type
_entity.pdbx_description
1 polymer ?
#
loop_
_entity_poly.entity_id
_entity_poly.type
_entity_poly.pdbx_seq_one_letter_code
_entity_poly.pdbx_strand_id
1 'polypeptide(L)'
;MRASNDAVADLVPVDVVINATLAAAWYSGSQTLKRSKNIMVYNCTTGGINPFRWGEVEYHVISTFKRNPLEQAFRRPNVNLTSNHLINQYWIAVSHKAPAFLYDLYLRLIGREPRMMKTITRLHKAMMVLEYFTSHSWVWSNENVTMLIGQMSQEDKKVFNFDVRQLHWAEYMESYCMGTKKYVLNEELSGLPAARKHLNKLRNIRYTFNTVLVVLFWRVFIARSQMARNIWYFVVSLCFKFLSYFRASSSMR
;
A
#
# COMPACT_ATOMS: atom_id res chain seq x y z
N MET A 1 1.03 5.58 6.49
CA MET A 1 2.12 4.99 7.31
C MET A 1 3.31 5.94 7.19
N ARG A 2 4.12 6.09 8.23
CA ARG A 2 5.36 6.88 8.16
C ARG A 2 6.39 6.13 7.34
N ALA A 3 6.83 6.73 6.26
CA ALA A 3 7.88 6.20 5.41
C ALA A 3 8.41 7.31 4.52
N SER A 4 9.64 7.17 4.05
CA SER A 4 10.17 8.00 2.97
C SER A 4 9.99 7.26 1.65
N ASN A 5 9.33 7.89 0.67
CA ASN A 5 9.11 7.26 -0.63
C ASN A 5 10.42 6.97 -1.36
N ASP A 6 11.45 7.78 -1.09
CA ASP A 6 12.77 7.63 -1.67
C ASP A 6 13.65 6.64 -0.90
N ALA A 7 13.24 6.23 0.31
CA ALA A 7 14.00 5.26 1.07
C ALA A 7 13.92 3.87 0.42
N VAL A 8 15.06 3.18 0.42
CA VAL A 8 15.20 1.83 -0.09
C VAL A 8 14.50 0.86 0.86
N ALA A 9 13.55 0.11 0.32
CA ALA A 9 12.90 -1.03 0.96
C ALA A 9 13.78 -2.26 0.75
N ASP A 10 14.56 -2.63 1.77
CA ASP A 10 15.45 -3.79 1.74
C ASP A 10 14.64 -5.09 1.92
N LEU A 11 13.81 -5.40 0.91
CA LEU A 11 12.99 -6.60 0.85
C LEU A 11 13.82 -7.75 0.32
N VAL A 12 13.68 -8.93 0.91
CA VAL A 12 14.37 -10.14 0.46
C VAL A 12 13.37 -11.30 0.44
N PRO A 13 13.21 -12.01 -0.69
CA PRO A 13 12.42 -13.23 -0.74
C PRO A 13 12.95 -14.28 0.25
N VAL A 14 12.06 -15.04 0.89
CA VAL A 14 12.45 -15.98 1.96
C VAL A 14 13.33 -17.12 1.46
N ASP A 15 13.08 -17.58 0.23
CA ASP A 15 13.87 -18.58 -0.49
C ASP A 15 15.30 -18.12 -0.77
N VAL A 16 15.50 -16.84 -1.11
CA VAL A 16 16.84 -16.24 -1.22
C VAL A 16 17.59 -16.33 0.12
N VAL A 17 16.94 -16.02 1.24
CA VAL A 17 17.56 -16.11 2.58
C VAL A 17 17.91 -17.56 2.93
N ILE A 18 17.01 -18.50 2.63
CA ILE A 18 17.23 -19.93 2.88
C ILE A 18 18.43 -20.43 2.05
N ASN A 19 18.45 -20.15 0.75
CA ASN A 19 19.51 -20.56 -0.15
C ASN A 19 20.87 -19.95 0.24
N ALA A 20 20.89 -18.67 0.60
CA ALA A 20 22.10 -18.01 1.10
C ALA A 20 22.61 -18.66 2.41
N THR A 21 21.70 -19.03 3.30
CA THR A 21 22.04 -19.70 4.57
C THR A 21 22.65 -21.08 4.32
N LEU A 22 22.06 -21.87 3.42
CA LEU A 22 22.58 -23.19 3.05
C LEU A 22 23.97 -23.08 2.40
N ALA A 23 24.14 -22.14 1.46
CA ALA A 23 25.44 -21.90 0.83
C ALA A 23 26.49 -21.46 1.84
N ALA A 24 26.14 -20.55 2.77
CA ALA A 24 27.05 -20.09 3.81
C ALA A 24 27.47 -21.24 4.76
N ALA A 25 26.53 -22.12 5.11
CA ALA A 25 26.80 -23.30 5.93
C ALA A 25 27.74 -24.29 5.21
N TRP A 26 27.46 -24.59 3.94
CA TRP A 26 28.32 -25.43 3.11
C TRP A 26 29.75 -24.87 3.01
N TYR A 27 29.88 -23.58 2.69
CA TYR A 27 31.19 -22.93 2.56
C TYR A 27 31.96 -22.92 3.89
N SER A 28 31.26 -22.65 4.99
CA SER A 28 31.87 -22.68 6.32
C SER A 28 32.37 -24.08 6.69
N GLY A 29 31.61 -25.13 6.33
CA GLY A 29 31.98 -26.53 6.57
C GLY A 29 33.12 -27.02 5.67
N SER A 30 33.15 -26.62 4.41
CA SER A 30 34.20 -27.02 3.46
C SER A 30 35.57 -26.37 3.77
N GLN A 31 35.58 -25.22 4.46
CA GLN A 31 36.79 -24.51 4.85
C GLN A 31 37.31 -24.88 6.24
N THR A 32 36.89 -26.01 6.84
CA THR A 32 37.22 -26.36 8.24
C THR A 32 38.73 -26.32 8.55
N LEU A 33 39.59 -26.76 7.62
CA LEU A 33 41.04 -26.76 7.79
C LEU A 33 41.71 -25.39 7.56
N LYS A 34 41.02 -24.47 6.87
CA LYS A 34 41.51 -23.13 6.50
C LYS A 34 40.72 -22.01 7.18
N ARG A 35 39.96 -22.34 8.21
CA ARG A 35 39.00 -21.41 8.82
C ARG A 35 39.74 -20.27 9.50
N SER A 36 39.47 -19.05 9.06
CA SER A 36 39.93 -17.84 9.76
C SER A 36 39.39 -17.83 11.19
N LYS A 37 40.15 -17.22 12.11
CA LYS A 37 39.67 -16.97 13.47
C LYS A 37 38.51 -15.96 13.49
N ASN A 38 38.39 -15.12 12.45
CA ASN A 38 37.31 -14.15 12.33
C ASN A 38 36.06 -14.80 11.70
N ILE A 39 34.90 -14.54 12.29
CA ILE A 39 33.61 -15.01 11.77
C ILE A 39 33.25 -14.19 10.52
N MET A 40 33.02 -14.88 9.40
CA MET A 40 32.50 -14.25 8.19
C MET A 40 31.02 -13.93 8.36
N VAL A 41 30.64 -12.69 8.04
CA VAL A 41 29.25 -12.21 8.09
C VAL A 41 28.74 -12.02 6.68
N TYR A 42 27.59 -12.63 6.36
CA TYR A 42 26.95 -12.53 5.04
C TYR A 42 25.69 -11.67 5.15
N ASN A 43 25.72 -10.47 4.58
CA ASN A 43 24.56 -9.57 4.57
C ASN A 43 23.64 -9.92 3.39
N CYS A 44 22.59 -10.70 3.64
CA CYS A 44 21.56 -10.99 2.65
C CYS A 44 20.63 -9.78 2.50
N THR A 45 20.96 -8.90 1.55
CA THR A 45 20.32 -7.59 1.36
C THR A 45 20.15 -7.31 -0.13
N THR A 46 19.15 -6.53 -0.50
CA THR A 46 18.90 -6.08 -1.88
C THR A 46 19.28 -4.63 -2.11
N GLY A 47 19.28 -3.79 -1.07
CA GLY A 47 19.34 -2.34 -1.23
C GLY A 47 20.56 -1.80 -1.99
N GLY A 48 21.73 -2.42 -1.83
CA GLY A 48 22.96 -2.02 -2.56
C GLY A 48 23.14 -2.67 -3.93
N ILE A 49 22.30 -3.65 -4.30
CA ILE A 49 22.49 -4.53 -5.46
C ILE A 49 21.38 -4.35 -6.48
N ASN A 50 20.14 -4.40 -6.02
CA ASN A 50 18.92 -4.31 -6.81
C ASN A 50 17.91 -3.48 -6.00
N PRO A 51 18.11 -2.15 -5.90
CA PRO A 51 17.31 -1.30 -5.02
C PRO A 51 15.84 -1.27 -5.43
N PHE A 52 14.96 -1.29 -4.43
CA PHE A 52 13.52 -1.10 -4.58
C PHE A 52 13.06 -0.10 -3.54
N ARG A 53 12.35 0.96 -3.93
CA ARG A 53 11.97 2.05 -3.01
C ARG A 53 10.57 1.87 -2.47
N TRP A 54 10.29 2.41 -1.28
CA TRP A 54 8.97 2.34 -0.66
C TRP A 54 7.86 2.96 -1.51
N GLY A 55 8.16 4.00 -2.30
CA GLY A 55 7.19 4.55 -3.27
C GLY A 55 6.82 3.58 -4.39
N GLU A 56 7.77 2.74 -4.83
CA GLU A 56 7.54 1.70 -5.84
C GLU A 56 6.75 0.53 -5.24
N VAL A 57 7.07 0.13 -4.00
CA VAL A 57 6.28 -0.85 -3.22
C VAL A 57 4.82 -0.40 -3.16
N GLU A 58 4.57 0.86 -2.77
CA GLU A 58 3.22 1.44 -2.71
C GLU A 58 2.51 1.31 -4.06
N TYR A 59 3.18 1.74 -5.13
CA TYR A 59 2.62 1.69 -6.49
C TYR A 59 2.22 0.26 -6.90
N HIS A 60 3.12 -0.71 -6.76
CA HIS A 60 2.88 -2.09 -7.19
C HIS A 60 1.79 -2.78 -6.36
N VAL A 61 1.76 -2.57 -5.04
CA VAL A 61 0.72 -3.13 -4.16
C VAL A 61 -0.65 -2.53 -4.51
N ILE A 62 -0.75 -1.20 -4.64
CA ILE A 62 -2.01 -0.54 -4.97
C ILE A 62 -2.50 -0.95 -6.36
N SER A 63 -1.60 -0.97 -7.35
CA SER A 63 -1.94 -1.35 -8.72
C SER A 63 -2.47 -2.79 -8.76
N THR A 64 -1.78 -3.72 -8.09
CA THR A 64 -2.18 -5.13 -8.04
C THR A 64 -3.53 -5.30 -7.38
N PHE A 65 -3.80 -4.71 -6.20
CA PHE A 65 -5.11 -4.87 -5.55
C PHE A 65 -6.24 -4.03 -6.17
N LYS A 66 -5.94 -3.05 -7.02
CA LYS A 66 -6.96 -2.42 -7.88
C LYS A 66 -7.34 -3.35 -9.03
N ARG A 67 -6.36 -4.04 -9.63
CA ARG A 67 -6.59 -5.03 -10.70
C ARG A 67 -7.17 -6.33 -10.17
N ASN A 68 -6.75 -6.80 -9.00
CA ASN A 68 -7.11 -8.07 -8.40
C ASN A 68 -7.62 -7.82 -6.96
N PRO A 69 -8.84 -7.29 -6.82
CA PRO A 69 -9.32 -6.86 -5.52
C PRO A 69 -9.55 -8.01 -4.54
N LEU A 70 -9.39 -7.67 -3.26
CA LEU A 70 -9.77 -8.52 -2.14
C LEU A 70 -11.30 -8.57 -2.02
N GLU A 71 -11.84 -9.75 -1.72
CA GLU A 71 -13.28 -9.99 -1.61
C GLU A 71 -13.87 -9.24 -0.42
N GLN A 72 -13.17 -9.26 0.72
CA GLN A 72 -13.65 -8.69 1.98
C GLN A 72 -13.07 -7.29 2.27
N ALA A 73 -12.68 -6.55 1.22
CA ALA A 73 -12.11 -5.22 1.37
C ALA A 73 -13.07 -4.28 2.14
N PHE A 74 -12.66 -3.79 3.32
CA PHE A 74 -13.47 -2.81 4.06
C PHE A 74 -13.53 -1.45 3.34
N ARG A 75 -12.46 -1.11 2.61
CA ARG A 75 -12.31 0.12 1.83
C ARG A 75 -11.57 -0.16 0.54
N ARG A 76 -11.68 0.77 -0.42
CA ARG A 76 -10.85 0.71 -1.62
C ARG A 76 -9.37 0.82 -1.24
N PRO A 77 -8.49 0.01 -1.83
CA PRO A 77 -7.05 0.09 -1.59
C PRO A 77 -6.54 1.50 -1.81
N ASN A 78 -5.97 2.07 -0.74
CA ASN A 78 -5.32 3.37 -0.75
C ASN A 78 -4.25 3.34 0.32
N VAL A 79 -3.01 3.12 -0.11
CA VAL A 79 -1.84 3.30 0.74
C VAL A 79 -1.32 4.70 0.43
N ASN A 80 -0.89 5.42 1.46
CA ASN A 80 -0.22 6.69 1.30
C ASN A 80 0.92 6.72 2.32
N LEU A 81 2.13 6.68 1.79
CA LEU A 81 3.36 6.82 2.54
C LEU A 81 3.76 8.29 2.62
N THR A 82 4.16 8.73 3.82
CA THR A 82 4.50 10.14 4.05
C THR A 82 5.63 10.29 5.06
N SER A 83 6.60 11.13 4.71
CA SER A 83 7.71 11.56 5.55
C SER A 83 7.36 12.75 6.45
N ASN A 84 6.14 13.29 6.34
CA ASN A 84 5.65 14.36 7.20
C ASN A 84 4.85 13.78 8.38
N HIS A 85 5.29 14.06 9.60
CA HIS A 85 4.68 13.55 10.83
C HIS A 85 3.26 14.09 11.04
N LEU A 86 3.03 15.39 10.85
CA LEU A 86 1.73 16.01 11.07
C LEU A 86 0.69 15.49 10.08
N ILE A 87 1.07 15.38 8.80
CA ILE A 87 0.20 14.80 7.77
C ILE A 87 -0.13 13.35 8.10
N ASN A 88 0.84 12.57 8.59
CA ASN A 88 0.58 11.21 9.03
C ASN A 88 -0.42 11.17 10.20
N GLN A 89 -0.23 11.99 11.25
CA GLN A 89 -1.16 12.03 12.38
C GLN A 89 -2.58 12.43 11.96
N TYR A 90 -2.70 13.40 11.06
CA TYR A 90 -3.96 13.79 10.46
C TYR A 90 -4.66 12.59 9.78
N TRP A 91 -3.95 11.86 8.92
CA TRP A 91 -4.53 10.69 8.25
C TRP A 91 -4.85 9.55 9.22
N ILE A 92 -4.04 9.35 10.27
CA ILE A 92 -4.35 8.37 11.34
C ILE A 92 -5.66 8.74 12.03
N ALA A 93 -5.83 10.00 12.41
CA ALA A 93 -7.03 10.46 13.09
C ALA A 93 -8.27 10.32 12.19
N VAL A 94 -8.22 10.89 10.98
CA VAL A 94 -9.39 11.03 10.10
C VAL A 94 -9.69 9.74 9.33
N SER A 95 -8.69 9.03 8.84
CA SER A 95 -8.90 7.84 8.01
C SER A 95 -8.91 6.54 8.79
N HIS A 96 -8.22 6.43 9.93
CA HIS A 96 -8.16 5.17 10.67
C HIS A 96 -9.01 5.20 11.94
N LYS A 97 -8.71 6.11 12.88
CA LYS A 97 -9.32 6.12 14.22
C LYS A 97 -10.78 6.58 14.21
N ALA A 98 -11.09 7.74 13.62
CA ALA A 98 -12.46 8.27 13.63
C ALA A 98 -13.48 7.29 13.01
N PRO A 99 -13.21 6.67 11.84
CA PRO A 99 -14.16 5.73 11.27
C PRO A 99 -14.25 4.41 12.04
N ALA A 100 -13.15 3.95 12.64
CA ALA A 100 -13.17 2.77 13.50
C ALA A 100 -14.01 2.99 14.75
N PHE A 101 -13.88 4.17 15.36
CA PHE A 101 -14.69 4.59 16.50
C PHE A 101 -16.18 4.66 16.13
N LEU A 102 -16.52 5.30 15.01
CA LEU A 102 -17.91 5.40 14.54
C LEU A 102 -18.52 4.01 14.26
N TYR A 103 -17.74 3.11 13.68
CA TYR A 103 -18.19 1.74 13.43
C TYR A 103 -18.41 0.96 14.73
N ASP A 104 -17.53 1.10 15.71
CA ASP A 104 -17.69 0.46 17.02
C ASP A 104 -18.86 1.05 17.81
N LEU A 105 -19.13 2.36 17.69
CA LEU A 105 -20.33 2.98 18.24
C LEU A 105 -21.59 2.39 17.61
N TYR A 106 -21.62 2.28 16.27
CA TYR A 106 -22.71 1.62 15.57
C TYR A 106 -22.94 0.18 16.04
N LEU A 107 -21.88 -0.62 16.19
CA LEU A 107 -21.97 -1.98 16.71
C LEU A 107 -22.60 -2.03 18.11
N ARG A 108 -22.16 -1.14 19.02
CA ARG A 108 -22.73 -1.05 20.37
C ARG A 108 -24.22 -0.71 20.34
N LEU A 109 -24.63 0.22 19.47
CA LEU A 109 -26.04 0.61 19.33
C LEU A 109 -26.95 -0.53 18.86
N ILE A 110 -26.41 -1.48 18.09
CA ILE A 110 -27.14 -2.68 17.65
C ILE A 110 -26.88 -3.91 18.55
N GLY A 111 -26.35 -3.71 19.76
CA GLY A 111 -26.10 -4.77 20.74
C GLY A 111 -24.95 -5.72 20.38
N ARG A 112 -24.04 -5.31 19.49
CA ARG A 112 -22.86 -6.10 19.09
C ARG A 112 -21.58 -5.58 19.73
N GLU A 113 -20.62 -6.49 19.91
CA GLU A 113 -19.32 -6.13 20.48
C GLU A 113 -18.49 -5.23 19.54
N PRO A 114 -17.88 -4.14 20.07
CA PRO A 114 -16.97 -3.29 19.32
C PRO A 114 -15.65 -4.05 19.01
N ARG A 115 -15.11 -3.89 17.81
CA ARG A 115 -13.92 -4.63 17.35
C ARG A 115 -12.93 -3.83 16.52
N MET A 116 -13.37 -2.77 15.83
CA MET A 116 -12.56 -2.08 14.84
C MET A 116 -11.45 -1.25 15.46
N MET A 117 -11.70 -0.57 16.59
CA MET A 117 -10.66 0.19 17.31
C MET A 117 -9.54 -0.73 17.81
N LYS A 118 -9.86 -1.95 18.24
CA LYS A 118 -8.88 -2.95 18.64
C LYS A 118 -7.99 -3.34 17.46
N THR A 119 -8.59 -3.60 16.30
CA THR A 119 -7.86 -3.92 15.05
C THR A 119 -6.95 -2.78 14.61
N ILE A 120 -7.47 -1.55 14.54
CA ILE A 120 -6.70 -0.36 14.15
C ILE A 120 -5.56 -0.08 15.13
N THR A 121 -5.79 -0.29 16.44
CA THR A 121 -4.73 -0.12 17.45
C THR A 121 -3.58 -1.11 17.24
N ARG A 122 -3.90 -2.39 16.97
CA ARG A 122 -2.89 -3.41 16.66
C ARG A 122 -2.10 -3.07 15.39
N LEU A 123 -2.80 -2.64 14.34
CA LEU A 123 -2.17 -2.19 13.09
C LEU A 123 -1.20 -1.04 13.33
N HIS A 124 -1.59 -0.03 14.12
CA HIS A 124 -0.72 1.10 14.42
C HIS A 124 0.51 0.70 15.23
N LYS A 125 0.37 -0.20 16.20
CA LYS A 125 1.54 -0.74 16.93
C LYS A 125 2.55 -1.37 15.97
N ALA A 126 2.10 -2.19 15.04
CA ALA A 126 2.97 -2.79 14.02
C ALA A 126 3.63 -1.71 13.13
N MET A 127 2.87 -0.71 12.67
CA MET A 127 3.42 0.38 11.86
C MET A 127 4.47 1.21 12.59
N MET A 128 4.31 1.46 13.89
CA MET A 128 5.29 2.23 14.68
C MET A 128 6.62 1.48 14.82
N VAL A 129 6.59 0.16 15.00
CA VAL A 129 7.82 -0.66 15.07
C VAL A 129 8.59 -0.61 13.75
N LEU A 130 7.87 -0.50 12.62
CA LEU A 130 8.47 -0.45 11.29
C LEU A 130 8.94 0.95 10.88
N GLU A 131 8.49 2.02 11.55
CA GLU A 131 8.72 3.41 11.11
C GLU A 131 10.20 3.74 10.90
N TYR A 132 11.08 3.27 11.80
CA TYR A 132 12.52 3.47 11.67
C TYR A 132 13.05 2.87 10.36
N PHE A 133 12.60 1.66 10.05
CA PHE A 133 13.00 0.88 8.87
C PHE A 133 12.41 1.42 7.57
N THR A 134 11.24 2.05 7.62
CA THR A 134 10.58 2.59 6.42
C THR A 134 10.95 4.05 6.12
N SER A 135 11.65 4.72 7.04
CA SER A 135 12.01 6.14 6.91
C SER A 135 13.48 6.38 6.59
N HIS A 136 14.33 5.36 6.68
CA HIS A 136 15.77 5.47 6.41
C HIS A 136 16.18 4.46 5.34
N SER A 137 17.39 4.63 4.81
CA SER A 137 18.04 3.65 3.93
C SER A 137 19.35 3.22 4.56
N TRP A 138 19.76 1.99 4.28
CA TRP A 138 21.01 1.42 4.77
C TRP A 138 21.86 0.99 3.59
N VAL A 139 23.16 1.20 3.74
CA VAL A 139 24.16 0.69 2.80
C VAL A 139 24.86 -0.46 3.49
N TRP A 140 24.73 -1.65 2.90
CA TRP A 140 25.34 -2.87 3.39
C TRP A 140 26.45 -3.32 2.46
N SER A 141 27.57 -3.78 3.01
CA SER A 141 28.57 -4.48 2.21
C SER A 141 28.03 -5.85 1.80
N ASN A 142 28.18 -6.15 0.51
CA ASN A 142 27.75 -7.38 -0.15
C ASN A 142 28.92 -8.25 -0.62
N GLU A 143 30.15 -7.92 -0.21
CA GLU A 143 31.38 -8.57 -0.69
C GLU A 143 31.40 -10.06 -0.37
N ASN A 144 31.07 -10.42 0.87
CA ASN A 144 31.05 -11.82 1.31
C ASN A 144 29.99 -12.66 0.58
N VAL A 145 28.83 -12.07 0.27
CA VAL A 145 27.77 -12.74 -0.52
C VAL A 145 28.22 -12.94 -1.96
N THR A 146 28.85 -11.92 -2.55
CA THR A 146 29.39 -11.98 -3.92
C THR A 146 30.50 -13.03 -4.02
N MET A 147 31.41 -13.06 -3.04
CA MET A 147 32.44 -14.08 -2.94
C MET A 147 31.82 -15.48 -2.81
N LEU A 148 30.83 -15.65 -1.94
CA LEU A 148 30.16 -16.93 -1.73
C LEU A 148 29.56 -17.48 -3.02
N ILE A 149 28.84 -16.63 -3.78
CA ILE A 149 28.33 -16.99 -5.11
C ILE A 149 29.49 -17.41 -6.02
N GLY A 150 30.61 -16.68 -5.98
CA GLY A 150 31.80 -16.99 -6.77
C GLY A 150 32.41 -18.36 -6.50
N GLN A 151 32.26 -18.90 -5.28
CA GLN A 151 32.80 -20.20 -4.88
C GLN A 151 31.88 -21.38 -5.26
N MET A 152 30.64 -21.12 -5.66
CA MET A 152 29.68 -22.16 -6.04
C MET A 152 29.88 -22.64 -7.48
N SER A 153 29.62 -23.93 -7.70
CA SER A 153 29.52 -24.52 -9.05
C SER A 153 28.37 -23.89 -9.85
N GLN A 154 28.35 -24.11 -11.17
CA GLN A 154 27.26 -23.58 -12.01
C GLN A 154 25.94 -24.28 -11.73
N GLU A 155 26.01 -25.55 -11.34
CA GLU A 155 24.89 -26.38 -10.93
C GLU A 155 24.30 -25.87 -9.60
N ASP A 156 25.15 -25.64 -8.59
CA ASP A 156 24.71 -25.15 -7.28
C ASP A 156 24.12 -23.75 -7.35
N LYS A 157 24.66 -22.87 -8.22
CA LYS A 157 24.08 -21.53 -8.46
C LYS A 157 22.64 -21.59 -8.96
N LYS A 158 22.29 -22.64 -9.71
CA LYS A 158 20.92 -22.84 -10.21
C LYS A 158 20.01 -23.41 -9.12
N VAL A 159 20.50 -24.38 -8.36
CA VAL A 159 19.70 -25.08 -7.33
C VAL A 159 19.49 -24.19 -6.10
N PHE A 160 20.55 -23.53 -5.64
CA PHE A 160 20.55 -22.65 -4.47
C PHE A 160 20.73 -21.19 -4.90
N ASN A 161 19.88 -20.72 -5.81
CA ASN A 161 19.97 -19.34 -6.29
C ASN A 161 19.58 -18.35 -5.17
N PHE A 162 20.49 -17.45 -4.83
CA PHE A 162 20.24 -16.30 -3.95
C PHE A 162 20.78 -14.99 -4.55
N ASP A 163 20.98 -14.95 -5.88
CA ASP A 163 21.40 -13.75 -6.57
C ASP A 163 20.22 -12.82 -6.85
N VAL A 164 20.07 -11.83 -5.97
CA VAL A 164 18.98 -10.85 -6.02
C VAL A 164 19.02 -9.91 -7.24
N ARG A 165 20.11 -9.88 -8.03
CA ARG A 165 20.18 -9.11 -9.28
C ARG A 165 19.18 -9.59 -10.33
N GLN A 166 18.78 -10.86 -10.24
CA GLN A 166 17.87 -11.50 -11.17
C GLN A 166 16.39 -11.25 -10.81
N LEU A 167 16.12 -10.64 -9.66
CA LEU A 167 14.77 -10.42 -9.16
C LEU A 167 14.10 -9.25 -9.90
N HIS A 168 12.95 -9.51 -10.53
CA HIS A 168 12.14 -8.48 -11.15
C HIS A 168 11.04 -8.01 -10.18
N TRP A 169 11.23 -6.82 -9.60
CA TRP A 169 10.39 -6.31 -8.49
C TRP A 169 8.89 -6.23 -8.82
N ALA A 170 8.53 -5.82 -10.03
CA ALA A 170 7.13 -5.71 -10.42
C ALA A 170 6.41 -7.07 -10.40
N GLU A 171 7.05 -8.10 -10.95
CA GLU A 171 6.51 -9.46 -11.00
C GLU A 171 6.50 -10.11 -9.62
N TYR A 172 7.57 -9.88 -8.84
CA TYR A 172 7.65 -10.34 -7.46
C TYR A 172 6.52 -9.75 -6.61
N MET A 173 6.28 -8.44 -6.69
CA MET A 173 5.23 -7.77 -5.92
C MET A 173 3.82 -8.20 -6.33
N GLU A 174 3.58 -8.43 -7.62
CA GLU A 174 2.31 -8.99 -8.09
C GLU A 174 2.11 -10.40 -7.55
N SER A 175 3.11 -11.27 -7.69
CA SER A 175 3.09 -12.65 -7.17
C SER A 175 2.90 -12.68 -5.65
N TYR A 176 3.56 -11.79 -4.91
CA TYR A 176 3.41 -11.62 -3.47
C TYR A 176 1.97 -11.24 -3.09
N CYS A 177 1.37 -10.26 -3.78
CA CYS A 177 -0.01 -9.85 -3.51
C CYS A 177 -1.01 -10.96 -3.84
N MET A 178 -0.84 -11.65 -4.96
CA MET A 178 -1.71 -12.76 -5.39
C MET A 178 -1.55 -13.98 -4.48
N GLY A 179 -0.32 -14.29 -4.07
CA GLY A 179 -0.02 -15.33 -3.08
C GLY A 179 -0.65 -15.02 -1.73
N THR A 180 -0.57 -13.77 -1.27
CA THR A 180 -1.24 -13.32 -0.04
C THR A 180 -2.76 -13.51 -0.13
N LYS A 181 -3.38 -13.07 -1.24
CA LYS A 181 -4.81 -13.26 -1.48
C LYS A 181 -5.21 -14.75 -1.41
N LYS A 182 -4.47 -15.62 -2.10
CA LYS A 182 -4.80 -17.05 -2.19
C LYS A 182 -4.49 -17.83 -0.91
N TYR A 183 -3.29 -17.70 -0.37
CA TYR A 183 -2.78 -18.59 0.67
C TYR A 183 -2.89 -18.02 2.09
N VAL A 184 -2.94 -16.69 2.26
CA VAL A 184 -3.06 -16.07 3.58
C VAL A 184 -4.51 -15.69 3.87
N LEU A 185 -5.20 -15.14 2.86
CA LEU A 185 -6.59 -14.70 2.99
C LEU A 185 -7.60 -15.77 2.55
N ASN A 186 -7.14 -16.88 1.97
CA ASN A 186 -7.99 -17.97 1.46
C ASN A 186 -9.06 -17.49 0.47
N GLU A 187 -8.73 -16.53 -0.39
CA GLU A 187 -9.63 -16.00 -1.42
C GLU A 187 -9.28 -16.59 -2.79
N GLU A 188 -10.29 -17.07 -3.52
CA GLU A 188 -10.10 -17.66 -4.84
C GLU A 188 -10.14 -16.61 -5.97
N LEU A 189 -9.58 -16.95 -7.14
CA LEU A 189 -9.66 -16.11 -8.32
C LEU A 189 -11.08 -16.07 -8.93
N SER A 190 -11.86 -17.12 -8.69
CA SER A 190 -13.28 -17.22 -9.09
C SER A 190 -14.12 -16.08 -8.48
N GLY A 191 -13.75 -15.58 -7.29
CA GLY A 191 -14.42 -14.47 -6.60
C GLY A 191 -14.13 -13.07 -7.16
N LEU A 192 -13.20 -12.92 -8.11
CA LEU A 192 -12.78 -11.62 -8.64
C LEU A 192 -13.94 -10.76 -9.21
N PRO A 193 -14.90 -11.29 -9.99
CA PRO A 193 -16.02 -10.48 -10.49
C PRO A 193 -16.86 -9.88 -9.36
N ALA A 194 -17.11 -10.64 -8.29
CA ALA A 194 -17.84 -10.17 -7.12
C ALA A 194 -17.03 -9.11 -6.34
N ALA A 195 -15.73 -9.34 -6.14
CA ALA A 195 -14.83 -8.40 -5.49
C ALA A 195 -14.74 -7.05 -6.25
N ARG A 196 -14.72 -7.07 -7.59
CA ARG A 196 -14.79 -5.84 -8.40
C ARG A 196 -16.10 -5.08 -8.20
N LYS A 197 -17.25 -5.79 -8.20
CA LYS A 197 -18.55 -5.17 -7.91
C LYS A 197 -18.58 -4.55 -6.51
N HIS A 198 -18.01 -5.23 -5.52
CA HIS A 198 -17.86 -4.72 -4.15
C HIS A 198 -17.02 -3.42 -4.11
N LEU A 199 -15.86 -3.38 -4.77
CA LEU A 199 -15.06 -2.15 -4.86
C LEU A 199 -15.78 -1.00 -5.58
N ASN A 200 -16.59 -1.29 -6.60
CA ASN A 200 -17.42 -0.28 -7.28
C ASN A 200 -18.50 0.25 -6.35
N LYS A 201 -19.13 -0.60 -5.53
CA LYS A 201 -20.07 -0.18 -4.48
C LYS A 201 -19.39 0.75 -3.48
N LEU A 202 -18.20 0.38 -2.99
CA LEU A 202 -17.42 1.23 -2.07
C LEU A 202 -17.02 2.57 -2.70
N ARG A 203 -16.70 2.60 -4.00
CA ARG A 203 -16.46 3.84 -4.75
C ARG A 203 -17.70 4.73 -4.75
N ASN A 204 -18.85 4.16 -5.07
CA ASN A 204 -20.12 4.90 -5.14
C ASN A 204 -20.49 5.44 -3.76
N ILE A 205 -20.36 4.64 -2.69
CA ILE A 205 -20.57 5.10 -1.30
C ILE A 205 -19.69 6.32 -1.00
N ARG A 206 -18.40 6.27 -1.34
CA ARG A 206 -17.48 7.40 -1.13
C ARG A 206 -17.91 8.64 -1.92
N TYR A 207 -18.29 8.48 -3.18
CA TYR A 207 -18.75 9.60 -3.99
C TYR A 207 -20.03 10.20 -3.46
N THR A 208 -21.04 9.39 -3.15
CA THR A 208 -22.29 9.87 -2.53
C THR A 208 -22.02 10.60 -1.23
N PHE A 209 -21.20 10.04 -0.34
CA PHE A 209 -20.83 10.67 0.92
C PHE A 209 -20.16 12.04 0.70
N ASN A 210 -19.16 12.10 -0.19
CA ASN A 210 -18.47 13.36 -0.50
C ASN A 210 -19.40 14.38 -1.15
N THR A 211 -20.28 13.97 -2.06
CA THR A 211 -21.27 14.86 -2.69
C THR A 211 -22.23 15.42 -1.65
N VAL A 212 -22.74 14.61 -0.72
CA VAL A 212 -23.60 15.08 0.37
C VAL A 212 -22.87 16.09 1.24
N LEU A 213 -21.62 15.83 1.63
CA LEU A 213 -20.83 16.78 2.41
C LEU A 213 -20.62 18.11 1.69
N VAL A 214 -20.31 18.08 0.39
CA VAL A 214 -20.16 19.29 -0.43
C VAL A 214 -21.46 20.07 -0.51
N VAL A 215 -22.61 19.39 -0.72
CA VAL A 215 -23.92 20.03 -0.77
C VAL A 215 -24.29 20.67 0.58
N LEU A 216 -24.04 19.98 1.69
CA LEU A 216 -24.31 20.52 3.03
C LEU A 216 -23.42 21.72 3.34
N PHE A 217 -22.12 21.62 3.05
CA PHE A 217 -21.18 22.72 3.21
C PHE A 217 -21.60 23.94 2.37
N TRP A 218 -21.94 23.71 1.10
CA TRP A 218 -22.40 24.76 0.18
C TRP A 218 -23.69 25.43 0.68
N ARG A 219 -24.66 24.65 1.17
CA ARG A 219 -25.90 25.19 1.75
C ARG A 219 -25.62 26.09 2.96
N VAL A 220 -24.76 25.65 3.88
CA VAL A 220 -24.38 26.46 5.05
C VAL A 220 -23.62 27.71 4.63
N PHE A 221 -22.70 27.59 3.68
CA PHE A 221 -21.89 28.69 3.18
C PHE A 221 -22.74 29.79 2.51
N ILE A 222 -23.66 29.42 1.61
CA ILE A 222 -24.62 30.36 1.00
C ILE A 222 -25.53 31.01 2.06
N ALA A 223 -26.02 30.23 3.03
CA ALA A 223 -26.87 30.78 4.08
C ALA A 223 -26.15 31.87 4.89
N ARG A 224 -24.83 31.74 5.07
CA ARG A 224 -24.02 32.65 5.89
C ARG A 224 -23.32 33.77 5.11
N SER A 225 -23.25 33.70 3.77
CA SER A 225 -22.53 34.69 2.95
C SER A 225 -23.42 35.32 1.88
N GLN A 226 -23.62 36.64 1.97
CA GLN A 226 -24.35 37.41 0.96
C GLN A 226 -23.64 37.38 -0.41
N MET A 227 -22.30 37.46 -0.42
CA MET A 227 -21.51 37.34 -1.64
C MET A 227 -21.73 35.99 -2.32
N ALA A 228 -21.73 34.89 -1.55
CA ALA A 228 -21.98 33.56 -2.09
C ALA A 228 -23.39 33.41 -2.66
N ARG A 229 -24.42 33.99 -2.01
CA ARG A 229 -25.79 34.07 -2.57
C ARG A 229 -25.81 34.79 -3.91
N ASN A 230 -25.19 35.97 -3.98
CA ASN A 230 -25.19 36.78 -5.19
C ASN A 230 -24.50 36.06 -6.35
N ILE A 231 -23.35 35.43 -6.10
CA ILE A 231 -22.64 34.61 -7.09
C ILE A 231 -23.51 33.44 -7.53
N TRP A 232 -24.15 32.73 -6.59
CA TRP A 232 -25.03 31.62 -6.91
C TRP A 232 -26.20 32.03 -7.82
N TYR A 233 -26.92 33.11 -7.48
CA TYR A 233 -28.00 33.62 -8.31
C TYR A 233 -27.52 34.05 -9.69
N PHE A 234 -26.35 34.70 -9.77
CA PHE A 234 -25.74 35.06 -11.05
C PHE A 234 -25.45 33.84 -11.93
N VAL A 235 -24.80 32.80 -11.38
CA VAL A 235 -24.51 31.55 -12.10
C VAL A 235 -25.79 30.85 -12.55
N VAL A 236 -26.78 30.71 -11.65
CA VAL A 236 -28.07 30.09 -11.99
C VAL A 236 -28.77 30.88 -13.11
N SER A 237 -28.74 32.22 -13.06
CA SER A 237 -29.32 33.07 -14.10
C SER A 237 -28.63 32.89 -15.46
N LEU A 238 -27.30 32.73 -15.48
CA LEU A 238 -26.52 32.46 -16.69
C LEU A 238 -26.91 31.09 -17.28
N CYS A 239 -27.03 30.05 -16.44
CA CYS A 239 -27.46 28.73 -16.89
C CYS A 239 -28.87 28.77 -17.49
N PHE A 240 -29.82 29.47 -16.87
CA PHE A 240 -31.17 29.63 -17.42
C PHE A 240 -31.16 30.37 -18.75
N LYS A 241 -30.40 31.47 -18.87
CA LYS A 241 -30.25 32.21 -20.13
C LYS A 241 -29.65 31.35 -21.24
N PHE A 242 -28.62 30.57 -20.91
CA PHE A 242 -27.98 29.66 -21.84
C PHE A 242 -28.94 28.56 -22.30
N LEU A 243 -29.66 27.90 -21.38
CA LEU A 243 -30.67 26.90 -21.72
C LEU A 243 -31.81 27.47 -22.55
N SER A 244 -32.29 28.69 -22.26
CA SER A 244 -33.32 29.35 -23.06
C SER A 244 -32.85 29.68 -24.48
N TYR A 245 -31.57 30.04 -24.64
CA TYR A 245 -30.98 30.31 -25.96
C TYR A 245 -30.94 29.06 -26.84
N PHE A 246 -30.53 27.91 -26.29
CA PHE A 246 -30.56 26.63 -27.01
C PHE A 246 -31.98 26.17 -27.33
N ARG A 247 -32.93 26.36 -26.41
CA ARG A 247 -34.33 26.02 -26.63
C ARG A 247 -34.93 26.85 -27.77
N ALA A 248 -34.67 28.16 -27.81
CA ALA A 248 -35.10 29.04 -28.90
C ALA A 248 -34.43 28.71 -30.24
N SER A 249 -33.15 28.35 -30.24
CA SER A 249 -32.44 27.93 -31.47
C SER A 249 -32.94 26.59 -32.01
N SER A 250 -33.38 25.66 -31.16
CA SER A 250 -33.94 24.36 -31.58
C SER A 250 -35.34 24.45 -32.19
N SER A 251 -36.11 25.50 -31.89
CA SER A 251 -37.46 25.73 -32.44
C SER A 251 -37.49 26.54 -33.75
N MET A 252 -36.34 27.00 -34.24
CA MET A 252 -36.20 27.74 -35.52
C MET A 252 -35.62 26.87 -36.66
N ARG A 253 -35.63 25.54 -36.50
CA ARG A 253 -35.40 24.56 -37.58
C ARG A 253 -36.67 23.77 -37.79
#